data_AF-A0A1U7XRQ4-F1
#
_entry.id   AF-A0A1U7XRQ4-F1
#
_cell.length_a   1.000
_cell.length_b   1.000
_cell.length_c   1.000
_cell.angle_alpha   90.00
_cell.angle_beta   90.00
_cell.angle_gamma   90.00
#
_symmetry.space_group_name_H-M   'P 1'
#
loop_
_entity.id
_entity.type
_entity.pdbx_description
1 polymer ?
#
loop_
_entity_poly.entity_id
_entity_poly.type
_entity_poly.pdbx_seq_one_letter_code
_entity_poly.pdbx_strand_id
1 'polypeptide(L)'
;MAFARLLAQIIRLRAQFPDYAIKTIRFDNAGEFTSQAFIDYCMAIGIKVEHPVVHVHTQNSIAKSLIKHLQLIARPLLMRTKLPLSVWGHAILHASALVTKSYIPAVNAPIRVDVPNGQYDDANESRPRLKRGRSIGSKDKNP
;
A
#
# COMPACT_ATOMS: atom_id res chain seq x y z
N MET A 1 15.28 -7.28 -18.37
CA MET A 1 13.95 -6.68 -18.65
C MET A 1 13.56 -5.56 -17.68
N ALA A 2 13.76 -5.71 -16.36
CA ALA A 2 13.37 -4.71 -15.35
C ALA A 2 14.05 -3.34 -15.56
N PHE A 3 15.36 -3.34 -15.83
CA PHE A 3 16.16 -2.14 -16.13
C PHE A 3 15.60 -1.30 -17.28
N ALA A 4 15.31 -1.90 -18.44
CA ALA A 4 14.80 -1.18 -19.61
C ALA A 4 13.42 -0.53 -19.32
N ARG A 5 12.59 -1.21 -18.54
CA ARG A 5 11.29 -0.66 -18.10
C ARG A 5 11.46 0.54 -17.17
N LEU A 6 12.39 0.46 -16.22
CA LEU A 6 12.70 1.59 -15.33
C LEU A 6 13.21 2.80 -16.13
N LEU A 7 14.15 2.57 -17.06
CA LEU A 7 14.70 3.63 -17.88
C LEU A 7 13.64 4.33 -18.72
N ALA A 8 12.73 3.56 -19.33
CA ALA A 8 11.59 4.11 -20.06
C ALA A 8 10.70 5.00 -19.15
N GLN A 9 10.51 4.63 -17.88
CA GLN A 9 9.76 5.47 -16.93
C GLN A 9 10.52 6.74 -16.56
N ILE A 10 11.84 6.68 -16.35
CA ILE A 10 12.67 7.86 -16.06
C ILE A 10 12.58 8.87 -17.22
N ILE A 11 12.72 8.40 -18.46
CA ILE A 11 12.61 9.23 -19.67
C ILE A 11 11.21 9.85 -19.75
N ARG A 12 10.16 9.05 -19.54
CA ARG A 12 8.77 9.53 -19.57
C ARG A 12 8.52 10.60 -18.50
N LEU A 13 9.00 10.42 -17.28
CA LEU A 13 8.83 11.39 -16.20
C LEU A 13 9.54 12.71 -16.49
N ARG A 14 10.77 12.66 -17.05
CA ARG A 14 11.49 13.86 -17.47
C ARG A 14 10.77 14.62 -18.58
N ALA A 15 10.16 13.92 -19.53
CA ALA A 15 9.37 14.54 -20.59
C ALA A 15 8.06 15.17 -20.08
N GLN A 16 7.42 14.56 -19.07
CA GLN A 16 6.17 15.06 -18.50
C GLN A 16 6.37 16.24 -17.54
N PHE A 17 7.52 16.28 -16.84
CA PHE A 17 7.81 17.30 -15.82
C PHE A 17 9.19 17.91 -16.06
N PRO A 18 9.36 18.76 -17.09
CA PRO A 18 10.67 19.30 -17.49
C PRO A 18 11.31 20.16 -16.38
N ASP A 19 10.51 20.87 -15.59
CA ASP A 19 10.98 21.73 -14.50
C ASP A 19 11.33 20.96 -13.21
N TYR A 20 10.93 19.69 -13.10
CA TYR A 20 11.11 18.86 -11.92
C TYR A 20 12.08 17.71 -12.20
N ALA A 21 13.36 18.05 -12.35
CA ALA A 21 14.40 17.07 -12.57
C ALA A 21 14.49 16.05 -11.41
N ILE A 22 14.56 14.77 -11.76
CA ILE A 22 14.81 13.68 -10.81
C ILE A 22 16.25 13.81 -10.30
N LYS A 23 16.43 14.10 -9.01
CA LYS A 23 17.77 14.23 -8.40
C LYS A 23 18.30 12.92 -7.85
N THR A 24 17.43 12.11 -7.27
CA THR A 24 17.81 10.91 -6.53
C THR A 24 16.79 9.81 -6.74
N ILE A 25 17.26 8.58 -6.95
CA ILE A 25 16.42 7.37 -6.94
C ILE A 25 16.92 6.44 -5.83
N ARG A 26 15.99 6.00 -4.99
CA ARG A 26 16.24 5.05 -3.91
C ARG A 26 15.63 3.70 -4.25
N PHE A 27 16.46 2.65 -4.27
CA PHE A 27 15.99 1.27 -4.45
C PHE A 27 15.85 0.58 -3.10
N ASP A 28 15.26 -0.62 -3.06
CA ASP A 28 15.57 -1.54 -1.98
C ASP A 28 16.80 -2.37 -2.36
N ASN A 29 17.35 -3.17 -1.42
CA ASN A 29 18.51 -4.01 -1.68
C ASN A 29 18.18 -5.23 -2.58
N ALA A 30 17.18 -5.13 -3.45
CA ALA A 30 16.93 -6.09 -4.51
C ALA A 30 18.06 -5.99 -5.55
N GLY A 31 18.76 -7.09 -5.80
CA GLY A 31 19.94 -7.15 -6.67
C GLY A 31 19.70 -6.81 -8.14
N GLU A 32 18.46 -6.51 -8.55
CA GLU A 32 18.12 -6.18 -9.93
C GLU A 32 18.63 -4.79 -10.37
N PHE A 33 18.97 -3.91 -9.41
CA PHE A 33 19.40 -2.52 -9.65
C PHE A 33 20.74 -2.17 -9.00
N THR A 34 21.63 -3.16 -8.87
CA THR A 34 22.97 -2.99 -8.28
C THR A 34 24.10 -3.02 -9.32
N SER A 35 23.79 -3.07 -10.61
CA SER A 35 24.83 -3.12 -11.65
C SER A 35 25.58 -1.79 -11.76
N GLN A 36 26.90 -1.86 -11.86
CA GLN A 36 27.75 -0.66 -11.95
C GLN A 36 27.39 0.18 -13.20
N ALA A 37 27.15 -0.48 -14.33
CA ALA A 37 26.76 0.19 -15.58
C ALA A 37 25.46 1.03 -15.43
N PHE A 38 24.51 0.59 -14.60
CA PHE A 38 23.31 1.38 -14.30
C PHE A 38 23.64 2.60 -13.45
N ILE A 39 24.45 2.41 -12.42
CA ILE A 39 24.86 3.49 -11.51
C ILE A 39 25.62 4.55 -12.31
N ASP A 40 26.55 4.15 -13.15
CA ASP A 40 27.33 5.07 -14.01
C ASP A 40 26.42 5.83 -14.97
N TYR A 41 25.45 5.16 -15.61
CA TYR A 41 24.45 5.81 -16.46
C TYR A 41 23.65 6.86 -15.69
N CYS A 42 23.12 6.51 -14.52
CA CYS A 42 22.35 7.43 -13.68
C CYS A 42 23.19 8.64 -13.26
N MET A 43 24.42 8.42 -12.82
CA MET A 43 25.35 9.48 -12.44
C MET A 43 25.65 10.42 -13.63
N ALA A 44 25.87 9.88 -14.83
CA ALA A 44 26.13 10.67 -16.03
C ALA A 44 24.95 11.59 -16.41
N ILE A 45 23.71 11.17 -16.14
CA ILE A 45 22.51 11.98 -16.38
C ILE A 45 22.08 12.84 -15.18
N GLY A 46 22.91 12.90 -14.13
CA GLY A 46 22.70 13.73 -12.94
C GLY A 46 21.77 13.13 -11.88
N ILE A 47 21.49 11.83 -11.94
CA ILE A 47 20.65 11.11 -10.97
C ILE A 47 21.54 10.35 -9.99
N LYS A 48 21.46 10.69 -8.70
CA LYS A 48 22.12 9.93 -7.64
C LYS A 48 21.34 8.66 -7.33
N VAL A 49 21.99 7.50 -7.40
CA VAL A 49 21.40 6.22 -6.96
C VAL A 49 21.79 5.99 -5.50
N GLU A 50 20.79 5.72 -4.66
CA GLU A 50 20.98 5.42 -3.24
C GLU A 50 20.46 4.00 -2.94
N HIS A 51 21.31 3.17 -2.37
CA HIS A 51 20.94 1.86 -1.84
C HIS A 51 20.81 1.96 -0.31
N PRO A 52 19.73 1.42 0.27
CA PRO A 52 19.46 1.56 1.69
C PRO A 52 20.48 0.80 2.51
N VAL A 53 20.92 1.45 3.58
CA VAL A 53 21.78 0.85 4.59
C VAL A 53 21.05 -0.34 5.20
N VAL A 54 21.78 -1.43 5.39
CA VAL A 54 21.29 -2.64 6.07
C VAL A 54 20.58 -2.23 7.38
N HIS A 55 19.39 -2.80 7.63
CA HIS A 55 18.56 -2.58 8.82
C HIS A 55 17.76 -1.26 8.94
N VAL A 56 17.64 -0.41 7.90
CA VAL A 56 16.75 0.76 7.95
C VAL A 56 15.45 0.53 7.16
N HIS A 57 14.46 -0.08 7.79
CA HIS A 57 13.16 -0.40 7.16
C HIS A 57 12.34 0.83 6.72
N THR A 58 12.65 2.02 7.24
CA THR A 58 11.87 3.26 7.04
C THR A 58 12.18 3.94 5.70
N GLN A 59 13.34 3.70 5.08
CA GLN A 59 13.80 4.46 3.90
C GLN A 59 12.97 4.22 2.62
N ASN A 60 12.29 3.07 2.50
CA ASN A 60 11.39 2.74 1.38
C ASN A 60 9.91 2.60 1.83
N SER A 61 9.58 3.15 3.00
CA SER A 61 8.24 3.01 3.61
C SER A 61 7.13 3.63 2.76
N ILE A 62 7.37 4.79 2.16
CA ILE A 62 6.40 5.51 1.34
C ILE A 62 6.04 4.71 0.09
N ALA A 63 7.03 4.23 -0.67
CA ALA A 63 6.74 3.45 -1.86
C ALA A 63 6.06 2.12 -1.51
N LYS A 64 6.51 1.44 -0.45
CA LYS A 64 5.86 0.22 0.06
C LYS A 64 4.41 0.48 0.47
N SER A 65 4.14 1.60 1.15
CA SER A 65 2.80 2.00 1.56
C SER A 65 1.90 2.25 0.35
N LEU A 66 2.39 3.00 -0.65
CA LEU A 66 1.66 3.25 -1.89
C LEU A 66 1.36 1.95 -2.65
N ILE A 67 2.34 1.05 -2.79
CA ILE A 67 2.13 -0.26 -3.43
C ILE A 67 1.04 -1.03 -2.69
N LYS A 68 1.10 -1.11 -1.36
CA LYS A 68 0.06 -1.79 -0.55
C LYS A 68 -1.31 -1.15 -0.75
N HIS A 69 -1.39 0.18 -0.80
CA HIS A 69 -2.64 0.90 -1.00
C HIS A 69 -3.25 0.62 -2.39
N LEU A 70 -2.45 0.67 -3.46
CA LEU A 70 -2.89 0.33 -4.81
C LEU A 70 -3.39 -1.12 -4.89
N GLN A 71 -2.69 -2.05 -4.23
CA GLN A 71 -3.11 -3.46 -4.15
C GLN A 71 -4.43 -3.61 -3.36
N LEU A 72 -4.62 -2.85 -2.28
CA LEU A 72 -5.84 -2.85 -1.48
C LEU A 72 -7.06 -2.41 -2.30
N ILE A 73 -6.88 -1.46 -3.22
CA ILE A 73 -7.95 -1.00 -4.12
C ILE A 73 -8.15 -1.99 -5.29
N ALA A 74 -7.08 -2.52 -5.88
CA ALA A 74 -7.16 -3.39 -7.05
C ALA A 74 -7.80 -4.75 -6.76
N ARG A 75 -7.56 -5.34 -5.58
CA ARG A 75 -8.13 -6.64 -5.18
C ARG A 75 -9.66 -6.69 -5.21
N PRO A 76 -10.41 -5.79 -4.52
CA PRO A 76 -11.86 -5.81 -4.56
C PRO A 76 -12.42 -5.49 -5.96
N LEU A 77 -11.73 -4.67 -6.76
CA LEU A 77 -12.12 -4.42 -8.16
C LEU A 77 -12.14 -5.71 -8.98
N LEU A 78 -11.10 -6.54 -8.87
CA LEU A 78 -11.04 -7.83 -9.57
C LEU A 78 -12.03 -8.84 -9.01
N MET A 79 -12.19 -8.91 -7.68
CA MET A 79 -13.14 -9.83 -7.05
C MET A 79 -14.59 -9.54 -7.47
N ARG A 80 -14.99 -8.26 -7.52
CA ARG A 80 -16.34 -7.86 -7.91
C ARG A 80 -16.63 -8.11 -9.39
N THR A 81 -15.63 -7.90 -10.24
CA THR A 81 -15.77 -8.06 -11.70
C THR A 81 -15.57 -9.51 -12.17
N LYS A 82 -15.13 -10.42 -11.27
CA LYS A 82 -14.83 -11.82 -11.57
C LYS A 82 -13.81 -11.97 -12.72
N LEU A 83 -12.91 -11.00 -12.86
CA LEU A 83 -11.90 -10.99 -13.92
C LEU A 83 -10.70 -11.87 -13.54
N PRO A 84 -10.04 -12.51 -14.52
CA PRO A 84 -8.85 -13.30 -14.28
C PRO A 84 -7.66 -12.43 -13.84
N LEU A 85 -6.71 -13.05 -13.14
CA LEU A 85 -5.49 -12.39 -12.66
C LEU A 85 -4.62 -11.82 -13.79
N SER A 86 -4.80 -12.28 -15.03
CA SER A 86 -4.13 -11.70 -16.21
C SER A 86 -4.44 -10.20 -16.39
N VAL A 87 -5.56 -9.72 -15.87
CA VAL A 87 -5.98 -8.31 -15.96
C VAL A 87 -5.39 -7.45 -14.82
N TRP A 88 -4.58 -8.03 -13.92
CA TRP A 88 -4.03 -7.34 -12.74
C TRP A 88 -3.33 -6.02 -13.07
N GLY A 89 -2.55 -5.97 -14.16
CA GLY A 89 -1.88 -4.74 -14.60
C GLY A 89 -2.87 -3.60 -14.89
N HIS A 90 -3.99 -3.91 -15.56
CA HIS A 90 -5.04 -2.93 -15.84
C HIS A 90 -5.78 -2.50 -14.57
N ALA A 91 -6.01 -3.43 -13.63
CA ALA A 91 -6.63 -3.12 -12.35
C ALA A 91 -5.76 -2.17 -11.50
N ILE A 92 -4.43 -2.36 -11.48
CA ILE A 92 -3.50 -1.46 -10.81
C ILE A 92 -3.47 -0.08 -11.48
N LEU A 93 -3.48 -0.02 -12.81
CA LEU A 93 -3.55 1.25 -13.53
C LEU A 93 -4.84 2.01 -13.21
N HIS A 94 -5.98 1.32 -13.18
CA HIS A 94 -7.25 1.89 -12.78
C HIS A 94 -7.23 2.36 -11.31
N ALA A 95 -6.71 1.56 -10.40
CA ALA A 95 -6.54 1.94 -8.99
C ALA A 95 -5.66 3.18 -8.83
N SER A 96 -4.57 3.31 -9.61
CA SER A 96 -3.73 4.51 -9.61
C SER A 96 -4.51 5.75 -10.03
N ALA A 97 -5.33 5.64 -11.09
CA ALA A 97 -6.16 6.75 -11.54
C ALA A 97 -7.19 7.16 -10.48
N LEU A 98 -7.75 6.20 -9.74
CA LEU A 98 -8.65 6.47 -8.62
C LEU A 98 -7.92 7.22 -7.50
N VAL A 99 -6.74 6.76 -7.07
CA VAL A 99 -5.96 7.42 -5.99
C VAL A 99 -5.57 8.85 -6.35
N THR A 100 -5.15 9.10 -7.60
CA THR A 100 -4.79 10.45 -8.06
C THR A 100 -6.01 11.37 -8.11
N LYS A 101 -7.19 10.86 -8.50
CA LYS A 101 -8.43 11.63 -8.57
C LYS A 101 -9.11 11.83 -7.21
N SER A 102 -8.96 10.87 -6.30
CA SER A 102 -9.51 10.92 -4.95
C SER A 102 -8.59 11.66 -3.97
N TYR A 103 -7.61 12.44 -4.46
CA TYR A 103 -6.75 13.23 -3.60
C TYR A 103 -7.60 14.27 -2.86
N ILE A 104 -7.96 13.90 -1.63
CA ILE A 104 -8.45 14.82 -0.63
C ILE A 104 -7.18 15.24 0.14
N PRO A 105 -6.73 16.49 0.03
CA PRO A 105 -5.66 17.01 0.88
C PRO A 105 -5.96 16.64 2.34
N ALA A 106 -4.96 16.34 3.17
CA ALA A 106 -5.21 15.98 4.57
C ALA A 106 -6.02 17.06 5.34
N VAL A 107 -5.97 18.32 4.88
CA VAL A 107 -6.81 19.44 5.36
C VAL A 107 -8.32 19.27 5.06
N ASN A 108 -8.66 18.49 4.03
CA ASN A 108 -10.03 18.24 3.58
C ASN A 108 -10.52 16.82 3.95
N ALA A 109 -9.67 15.99 4.57
CA ALA A 109 -10.08 14.68 5.04
C ALA A 109 -11.05 14.87 6.22
N PRO A 110 -12.29 14.36 6.16
CA PRO A 110 -13.20 14.50 7.29
C PRO A 110 -12.56 13.81 8.51
N ILE A 111 -12.44 14.57 9.60
CA ILE A 111 -11.79 14.14 10.85
C ILE A 111 -12.39 12.84 11.41
N ARG A 112 -13.62 12.51 11.01
CA ARG A 112 -14.31 11.25 11.27
C ARG A 112 -15.18 10.90 10.06
N VAL A 113 -15.15 9.65 9.64
CA VAL A 113 -16.23 9.09 8.83
C VAL A 113 -17.39 8.92 9.80
N ASP A 114 -18.44 9.75 9.69
CA ASP A 114 -19.68 9.48 10.40
C ASP A 114 -20.25 8.17 9.82
N VAL A 115 -20.26 7.15 10.67
CA VAL A 115 -21.04 5.94 10.41
C VAL A 115 -22.50 6.39 10.47
N PRO A 116 -23.30 6.23 9.40
CA PRO A 116 -24.72 6.52 9.48
C PRO A 116 -25.28 5.66 10.61
N ASN A 117 -25.86 6.31 11.61
CA ASN A 117 -26.53 5.63 12.72
C ASN A 117 -27.79 4.99 12.14
N GLY A 118 -27.59 3.81 11.54
CA GLY A 118 -28.69 2.93 11.15
C GLY A 118 -29.45 2.58 12.42
N GLN A 119 -30.72 2.95 12.42
CA GLN A 119 -31.71 2.63 13.42
C GLN A 119 -31.72 1.11 13.63
N TYR A 120 -31.05 0.65 14.68
CA TYR A 120 -31.23 -0.72 15.17
C TYR A 120 -32.50 -0.69 15.99
N ASP A 121 -33.54 -1.37 15.53
CA ASP A 121 -34.74 -1.61 16.32
C ASP A 121 -34.34 -2.26 17.65
N ASP A 122 -34.79 -1.65 18.74
CA ASP A 122 -34.58 -2.10 20.11
C ASP A 122 -35.14 -3.51 20.31
N ALA A 123 -34.26 -4.45 20.62
CA ALA A 123 -34.61 -5.68 21.33
C ALA A 123 -33.74 -5.76 22.59
N ASN A 124 -34.21 -5.06 23.62
CA ASN A 124 -33.71 -5.09 24.98
C ASN A 124 -33.71 -6.52 25.54
N GLU A 125 -32.53 -7.14 25.66
CA GLU A 125 -32.12 -7.81 26.90
C GLU A 125 -30.62 -8.18 26.88
N SER A 126 -29.91 -7.68 27.89
CA SER A 126 -28.48 -7.90 28.12
C SER A 126 -28.15 -9.36 28.47
N ARG A 127 -27.40 -10.07 27.62
CA ARG A 127 -26.75 -11.34 28.00
C ARG A 127 -25.30 -11.08 28.43
N PRO A 128 -24.92 -11.35 29.70
CA PRO A 128 -23.54 -11.19 30.13
C PRO A 128 -22.64 -12.22 29.44
N ARG A 129 -21.50 -11.74 28.94
CA ARG A 129 -20.48 -12.51 28.22
C ARG A 129 -19.82 -13.54 29.15
N LEU A 130 -20.05 -14.83 28.90
CA LEU A 130 -19.30 -15.92 29.54
C LEU A 130 -17.95 -16.09 28.84
N LYS A 131 -16.84 -15.94 29.58
CA LYS A 131 -15.50 -16.30 29.11
C LYS A 131 -15.42 -17.83 28.96
N ARG A 132 -15.03 -18.30 27.77
CA ARG A 132 -14.72 -19.72 27.50
C ARG A 132 -13.54 -20.16 28.39
N GLY A 133 -13.74 -21.22 29.18
CA GLY A 133 -12.66 -21.95 29.85
C GLY A 133 -12.81 -22.08 31.37
N ARG A 134 -13.90 -22.67 31.86
CA ARG A 134 -13.92 -23.37 33.16
C ARG A 134 -15.10 -24.35 33.19
N SER A 135 -14.82 -25.65 33.28
CA SER A 135 -15.84 -26.66 33.53
C SER A 135 -16.31 -26.54 34.98
N ILE A 136 -17.58 -26.19 35.20
CA ILE A 136 -18.19 -26.20 36.53
C ILE A 136 -18.76 -27.59 36.78
N GLY A 137 -18.14 -28.32 37.70
CA GLY A 137 -18.59 -29.65 38.08
C GLY A 137 -17.66 -30.36 39.06
N SER A 138 -17.54 -29.86 40.29
CA SER A 138 -17.33 -30.72 41.45
C SER A 138 -18.06 -30.10 42.64
N LYS A 139 -18.93 -30.91 43.23
CA LYS A 139 -19.87 -30.56 44.29
C LYS A 139 -19.23 -31.09 45.57
N ASP A 140 -18.51 -30.25 46.30
CA ASP A 140 -18.00 -30.66 47.61
C ASP A 140 -19.03 -30.30 48.67
N LYS A 141 -19.66 -31.37 49.17
CA LYS A 141 -20.50 -31.37 50.37
C LYS A 141 -19.61 -31.57 51.61
N ASN A 142 -20.01 -30.87 52.68
CA ASN A 142 -19.90 -31.23 54.11
C ASN A 142 -18.58 -30.93 54.86
N PRO A 143 -18.62 -30.85 56.22
CA PRO A 143 -19.75 -31.03 57.15
C PRO A 143 -20.22 -29.78 57.90
#